data_AF-A0A8S8XQG5-F1
#
_entry.id   AF-A0A8S8XQG5-F1
#
_cell.length_a   1.000
_cell.length_b   1.000
_cell.length_c   1.000
_cell.angle_alpha   90.00
_cell.angle_beta   90.00
_cell.angle_gamma   90.00
#
_symmetry.space_group_name_H-M   'P 1'
#
loop_
_entity.id
_entity.type
_entity.pdbx_description
1 polymer ?
#
loop_
_entity_poly.entity_id
_entity_poly.type
_entity_poly.pdbx_seq_one_letter_code
_entity_poly.pdbx_strand_id
1 'polypeptide(L)'
;MSEINVPNSPGRFISKWRSEGPVDDATIELWKDEMSIESWLMIAEAALFLDAAELFEQISEKLSPAESATIGLVRRRMLGDNKLENAIDEAIKIAKDPDSRDLKLEGRLRMERGLTRYENGDIEGAKDDLEWAELRLKSVAKASRDHDLSLLNRAALLMATNAPLMALNVYSEITRDGEHAHETIAISPLGRQDQSLDGSMFDAAVSMECPSQQ
;
A
#
# COMPACT_ATOMS: atom_id res chain seq x y z
N MET A 1 -14.36 16.67 27.74
CA MET A 1 -14.17 15.69 26.65
C MET A 1 -13.23 16.36 25.67
N SER A 2 -12.01 15.85 25.49
CA SER A 2 -11.14 16.33 24.43
C SER A 2 -11.80 15.98 23.09
N GLU A 3 -12.11 16.98 22.27
CA GLU A 3 -12.54 16.76 20.90
C GLU A 3 -11.42 16.02 20.18
N ILE A 4 -11.65 14.74 19.85
CA ILE A 4 -10.74 13.98 19.00
C ILE A 4 -10.93 14.54 17.60
N ASN A 5 -10.00 15.38 17.15
CA ASN A 5 -9.99 15.87 15.78
C ASN A 5 -9.66 14.69 14.86
N VAL A 6 -10.68 14.16 14.18
CA VAL A 6 -10.51 13.05 13.24
C VAL A 6 -9.74 13.59 12.02
N PRO A 7 -8.55 13.05 11.72
CA PRO A 7 -7.74 13.55 10.61
C PRO A 7 -8.50 13.46 9.29
N ASN A 8 -8.26 14.45 8.42
CA ASN A 8 -8.75 14.41 7.06
C ASN A 8 -8.16 13.17 6.38
N SER A 9 -9.04 12.22 6.06
CA SER A 9 -8.67 10.89 5.59
C SER A 9 -9.74 10.37 4.63
N PRO A 10 -9.40 9.43 3.73
CA PRO A 10 -10.39 8.77 2.89
C PRO A 10 -11.55 8.16 3.70
N GLY A 11 -11.30 7.58 4.87
CA GLY A 11 -12.36 7.05 5.74
C GLY A 11 -13.34 8.13 6.24
N ARG A 12 -12.83 9.32 6.58
CA ARG A 12 -13.68 10.48 6.92
C ARG A 12 -14.50 10.93 5.70
N PHE A 13 -13.92 10.89 4.50
CA PHE A 13 -14.63 11.17 3.26
C PHE A 13 -15.81 10.21 3.06
N ILE A 14 -15.59 8.89 3.17
CA ILE A 14 -16.67 7.89 3.05
C ILE A 14 -17.75 8.13 4.11
N SER A 15 -17.37 8.49 5.34
CA SER A 15 -18.31 8.75 6.43
C SER A 15 -19.18 9.98 6.16
N LYS A 16 -18.59 11.04 5.60
CA LYS A 16 -19.32 12.24 5.15
C LYS A 16 -20.30 11.89 4.03
N TRP A 17 -19.83 11.19 3.00
CA TRP A 17 -20.67 10.76 1.87
C TRP A 17 -21.84 9.88 2.32
N ARG A 18 -21.66 8.99 3.30
CA ARG A 18 -22.78 8.20 3.86
C ARG A 18 -23.82 9.02 4.60
N SER A 19 -23.43 10.17 5.13
CA SER A 19 -24.31 11.02 5.93
C SER A 19 -25.05 12.05 5.06
N GLU A 20 -24.39 12.55 4.02
CA GLU A 20 -24.84 13.68 3.19
C GLU A 20 -25.13 13.29 1.73
N GLY A 21 -24.71 12.09 1.30
CA GLY A 21 -24.85 11.59 -0.07
C GLY A 21 -26.16 10.87 -0.36
N PRO A 22 -26.40 10.51 -1.64
CA PRO A 22 -25.56 10.77 -2.80
C PRO A 22 -25.55 12.25 -3.20
N VAL A 23 -24.39 12.73 -3.68
CA VAL A 23 -24.15 14.12 -4.09
C VAL A 23 -23.54 14.17 -5.50
N ASP A 24 -23.62 15.33 -6.14
CA ASP A 24 -23.07 15.55 -7.46
C ASP A 24 -21.53 15.66 -7.45
N ASP A 25 -20.95 15.53 -8.64
CA ASP A 25 -19.50 15.55 -8.87
C ASP A 25 -18.82 16.82 -8.34
N ALA A 26 -19.46 17.98 -8.50
CA ALA A 26 -18.90 19.24 -8.04
C ALA A 26 -18.76 19.27 -6.51
N THR A 27 -19.72 18.70 -5.79
CA THR A 27 -19.67 18.58 -4.32
C THR A 27 -18.59 17.61 -3.87
N ILE A 28 -18.41 16.50 -4.58
CA ILE A 28 -17.36 15.50 -4.30
C ILE A 28 -15.95 16.06 -4.52
N GLU A 29 -15.76 16.82 -5.60
CA GLU A 29 -14.52 17.56 -5.88
C GLU A 29 -14.20 18.57 -4.76
N LEU A 30 -15.20 19.36 -4.37
CA LEU A 30 -15.06 20.30 -3.26
C LEU A 30 -14.64 19.59 -1.96
N TRP A 31 -15.27 18.47 -1.61
CA TRP A 31 -14.92 17.74 -0.39
C TRP A 31 -13.51 17.14 -0.43
N LYS A 32 -13.06 16.66 -1.61
CA LYS A 32 -11.69 16.14 -1.77
C LYS A 32 -10.67 17.25 -1.50
N ASP A 33 -10.93 18.44 -2.02
CA ASP A 33 -10.07 19.61 -1.86
C ASP A 33 -10.09 20.16 -0.41
N GLU A 34 -11.27 20.28 0.19
CA GLU A 34 -11.44 20.67 1.61
C GLU A 34 -10.70 19.73 2.56
N MET A 35 -10.72 18.42 2.25
CA MET A 35 -10.01 17.42 3.03
C MET A 35 -8.53 17.28 2.62
N SER A 36 -8.09 17.98 1.57
CA SER A 36 -6.74 17.87 1.02
C SER A 36 -6.31 16.43 0.71
N ILE A 37 -7.26 15.61 0.23
CA ILE A 37 -6.97 14.23 -0.17
C ILE A 37 -6.29 14.27 -1.54
N GLU A 38 -5.08 13.70 -1.62
CA GLU A 38 -4.22 13.84 -2.80
C GLU A 38 -4.83 13.23 -4.08
N SER A 39 -5.35 12.00 -3.98
CA SER A 39 -5.69 11.18 -5.14
C SER A 39 -7.09 10.57 -5.03
N TRP A 40 -7.76 10.44 -6.18
CA TRP A 40 -9.04 9.74 -6.30
C TRP A 40 -8.91 8.25 -5.99
N LEU A 41 -7.76 7.64 -6.29
CA LEU A 41 -7.47 6.25 -5.95
C LEU A 41 -7.63 5.99 -4.44
N MET A 42 -7.17 6.91 -3.58
CA MET A 42 -7.31 6.75 -2.13
C MET A 42 -8.78 6.69 -1.69
N ILE A 43 -9.64 7.49 -2.31
CA ILE A 43 -11.09 7.50 -2.05
C ILE A 43 -11.72 6.23 -2.61
N ALA A 44 -11.35 5.82 -3.83
CA ALA A 44 -11.84 4.60 -4.46
C ALA A 44 -11.49 3.35 -3.64
N GLU A 45 -10.26 3.23 -3.16
CA GLU A 45 -9.85 2.12 -2.27
C GLU A 45 -10.68 2.12 -0.99
N ALA A 46 -10.82 3.26 -0.33
CA ALA A 46 -11.62 3.36 0.89
C ALA A 46 -13.11 3.02 0.64
N ALA A 47 -13.68 3.47 -0.48
CA ALA A 47 -15.04 3.13 -0.86
C ALA A 47 -15.21 1.62 -1.09
N LEU A 48 -14.22 0.97 -1.71
CA LEU A 48 -14.23 -0.47 -1.96
C LEU A 48 -14.11 -1.26 -0.64
N PHE A 49 -13.19 -0.86 0.26
CA PHE A 49 -13.02 -1.52 1.57
C PHE A 49 -14.18 -1.31 2.54
N LEU A 50 -14.80 -0.13 2.51
CA LEU A 50 -15.89 0.21 3.42
C LEU A 50 -17.26 -0.16 2.88
N ASP A 51 -17.37 -0.71 1.67
CA ASP A 51 -18.63 -1.06 1.01
C ASP A 51 -19.53 0.16 0.74
N ALA A 52 -18.99 1.11 -0.03
CA ALA A 52 -19.70 2.27 -0.57
C ALA A 52 -19.74 2.19 -2.11
N ALA A 53 -20.47 1.21 -2.63
CA ALA A 53 -20.48 0.85 -4.06
C ALA A 53 -20.92 2.00 -4.99
N GLU A 54 -21.97 2.75 -4.63
CA GLU A 54 -22.46 3.88 -5.44
C GLU A 54 -21.41 5.00 -5.54
N LEU A 55 -20.75 5.34 -4.44
CA LEU A 55 -19.61 6.27 -4.46
C LEU A 55 -18.46 5.71 -5.30
N PHE A 56 -18.15 4.42 -5.16
CA PHE A 56 -17.08 3.80 -5.92
C PHE A 56 -17.31 3.91 -7.44
N GLU A 57 -18.54 3.67 -7.90
CA GLU A 57 -18.91 3.82 -9.31
C GLU A 57 -18.69 5.27 -9.78
N GLN A 58 -19.14 6.25 -9.00
CA GLN A 58 -18.95 7.67 -9.31
C GLN A 58 -17.46 8.09 -9.33
N ILE A 59 -16.66 7.63 -8.37
CA ILE A 59 -15.22 7.95 -8.32
C ILE A 59 -14.44 7.23 -9.43
N SER A 60 -14.88 6.04 -9.84
CA SER A 60 -14.18 5.25 -10.86
C SER A 60 -14.06 5.98 -12.21
N GLU A 61 -15.01 6.86 -12.54
CA GLU A 61 -14.97 7.68 -13.75
C GLU A 61 -13.89 8.78 -13.72
N LYS A 62 -13.40 9.13 -12.51
CA LYS A 62 -12.39 10.18 -12.30
C LYS A 62 -10.96 9.64 -12.18
N LEU A 63 -10.79 8.32 -12.18
CA LEU A 63 -9.48 7.68 -12.04
C LEU A 63 -8.67 7.82 -13.33
N SER A 64 -7.37 8.11 -13.18
CA SER A 64 -6.44 8.00 -14.30
C SER A 64 -6.33 6.54 -14.77
N PRO A 65 -5.78 6.27 -15.97
CA PRO A 65 -5.58 4.90 -16.45
C PRO A 65 -4.72 4.05 -15.50
N ALA A 66 -3.66 4.63 -14.92
CA ALA A 66 -2.79 3.95 -13.96
C ALA A 66 -3.50 3.67 -12.62
N GLU A 67 -4.30 4.62 -12.12
CA GLU A 67 -5.11 4.43 -10.91
C GLU A 67 -6.18 3.35 -11.13
N SER A 68 -6.84 3.37 -12.29
CA SER A 68 -7.84 2.37 -12.70
C SER A 68 -7.25 0.96 -12.77
N ALA A 69 -6.04 0.83 -13.34
CA ALA A 69 -5.32 -0.44 -13.36
C ALA A 69 -4.98 -0.91 -11.94
N THR A 70 -4.56 0.02 -11.07
CA THR A 70 -4.18 -0.27 -9.68
C THR A 70 -5.38 -0.74 -8.85
N ILE A 71 -6.51 -0.02 -8.88
CA ILE A 71 -7.71 -0.42 -8.13
C ILE A 71 -8.30 -1.74 -8.61
N GLY A 72 -8.14 -2.05 -9.91
CA GLY A 72 -8.51 -3.35 -10.48
C GLY A 72 -7.78 -4.52 -9.81
N LEU A 73 -6.49 -4.35 -9.46
CA LEU A 73 -5.72 -5.35 -8.73
C LEU A 73 -6.23 -5.52 -7.29
N VAL A 74 -6.54 -4.42 -6.60
CA VAL A 74 -7.11 -4.44 -5.24
C VAL A 74 -8.42 -5.22 -5.24
N ARG A 75 -9.32 -4.95 -6.20
CA ARG A 75 -10.59 -5.67 -6.34
C ARG A 75 -10.38 -7.17 -6.59
N ARG A 76 -9.46 -7.54 -7.47
CA ARG A 76 -9.14 -8.96 -7.75
C ARG A 76 -8.63 -9.67 -6.50
N ARG A 77 -7.75 -9.04 -5.72
CA ARG A 77 -7.23 -9.60 -4.47
C ARG A 77 -8.35 -9.80 -3.44
N MET A 78 -9.28 -8.85 -3.32
CA MET A 78 -10.44 -8.98 -2.42
C MET A 78 -11.38 -10.12 -2.83
N LEU A 79 -11.40 -10.49 -4.11
CA LEU A 79 -12.14 -11.65 -4.62
C LEU A 79 -11.34 -12.98 -4.51
N GLY A 80 -10.16 -12.96 -3.87
CA GLY A 80 -9.34 -14.15 -3.65
C GLY A 80 -8.51 -14.59 -4.86
N ASP A 81 -8.28 -13.71 -5.84
CA ASP A 81 -7.40 -14.01 -6.97
C ASP A 81 -5.93 -13.89 -6.57
N ASN A 82 -5.24 -15.02 -6.59
CA ASN A 82 -3.83 -15.13 -6.24
C ASN A 82 -2.91 -15.17 -7.48
N LYS A 83 -3.45 -15.08 -8.70
CA LYS A 83 -2.67 -15.09 -9.95
C LYS A 83 -2.64 -13.70 -10.57
N LEU A 84 -1.97 -12.79 -9.86
CA LEU A 84 -1.95 -11.36 -10.21
C LEU A 84 -0.74 -10.95 -11.05
N GLU A 85 0.30 -11.77 -11.20
CA GLU A 85 1.56 -11.36 -11.85
C GLU A 85 1.36 -10.73 -13.24
N ASN A 86 0.66 -11.41 -14.16
CA ASN A 86 0.35 -10.86 -15.48
C ASN A 86 -0.47 -9.57 -15.40
N ALA A 87 -1.38 -9.47 -14.43
CA ALA A 87 -2.21 -8.29 -14.25
C ALA A 87 -1.40 -7.10 -13.76
N ILE A 88 -0.44 -7.35 -12.85
CA ILE A 88 0.50 -6.36 -12.35
C ILE A 88 1.42 -5.91 -13.48
N ASP A 89 1.91 -6.82 -14.32
CA ASP A 89 2.74 -6.48 -15.49
C ASP A 89 2.01 -5.57 -16.47
N GLU A 90 0.73 -5.83 -16.76
CA GLU A 90 -0.08 -4.93 -17.59
C GLU A 90 -0.30 -3.56 -16.91
N ALA A 91 -0.57 -3.54 -15.60
CA ALA A 91 -0.69 -2.28 -14.86
C ALA A 91 0.62 -1.47 -14.87
N ILE A 92 1.77 -2.13 -14.75
CA ILE A 92 3.10 -1.49 -14.85
C ILE A 92 3.31 -0.92 -16.25
N LYS A 93 2.88 -1.61 -17.32
CA LYS A 93 2.96 -1.07 -18.68
C LYS A 93 2.15 0.22 -18.82
N ILE A 94 0.94 0.26 -18.27
CA ILE A 94 0.09 1.46 -18.26
C ILE A 94 0.79 2.58 -17.50
N ALA A 95 1.24 2.35 -16.25
CA ALA A 95 1.93 3.37 -15.45
C ALA A 95 3.26 3.87 -16.07
N LYS A 96 3.82 3.16 -17.05
CA LYS A 96 5.03 3.56 -17.79
C LYS A 96 4.74 4.24 -19.12
N ASP A 97 3.54 4.07 -19.66
CA ASP A 97 3.18 4.59 -20.96
C ASP A 97 3.24 6.13 -20.93
N PRO A 98 3.83 6.81 -21.94
CA PRO A 98 3.99 8.27 -21.93
C PRO A 98 2.70 9.05 -21.69
N ASP A 99 1.55 8.54 -22.14
CA ASP A 99 0.27 9.22 -22.06
C ASP A 99 -0.45 8.98 -20.72
N SER A 100 -0.03 7.97 -19.95
CA SER A 100 -0.62 7.61 -18.65
C SER A 100 0.42 7.41 -17.55
N ARG A 101 1.60 8.02 -17.74
CA ARG A 101 2.77 7.81 -16.90
C ARG A 101 2.54 8.26 -15.46
N ASP A 102 2.71 7.35 -14.52
CA ASP A 102 2.67 7.63 -13.09
C ASP A 102 3.83 6.93 -12.38
N LEU A 103 4.82 7.72 -11.94
CA LEU A 103 6.03 7.20 -11.32
C LEU A 103 5.81 6.64 -9.91
N LYS A 104 4.81 7.19 -9.19
CA LYS A 104 4.47 6.74 -7.83
C LYS A 104 3.76 5.39 -7.94
N LEU A 105 2.79 5.27 -8.84
CA LEU A 105 2.10 4.01 -9.09
C LEU A 105 3.01 2.96 -9.74
N GLU A 106 3.95 3.33 -10.62
CA GLU A 106 4.96 2.37 -11.11
C GLU A 106 5.75 1.75 -9.95
N GLY A 107 6.16 2.57 -8.98
CA GLY A 107 6.83 2.13 -7.75
C GLY A 107 5.96 1.18 -6.94
N ARG A 108 4.71 1.57 -6.67
CA ARG A 108 3.75 0.73 -5.94
C ARG A 108 3.47 -0.60 -6.63
N LEU A 109 3.24 -0.59 -7.94
CA LEU A 109 2.94 -1.79 -8.72
C LEU A 109 4.13 -2.76 -8.79
N ARG A 110 5.35 -2.25 -8.91
CA ARG A 110 6.55 -3.11 -8.81
C ARG A 110 6.74 -3.68 -7.42
N MET A 111 6.43 -2.93 -6.37
CA MET A 111 6.41 -3.47 -5.01
C MET A 111 5.44 -4.66 -4.90
N GLU A 112 4.22 -4.53 -5.42
CA GLU A 112 3.23 -5.62 -5.47
C GLU A 112 3.73 -6.83 -6.29
N ARG A 113 4.39 -6.58 -7.42
CA ARG A 113 5.01 -7.66 -8.21
C ARG A 113 6.11 -8.37 -7.44
N GLY A 114 6.94 -7.62 -6.73
CA GLY A 114 8.01 -8.17 -5.90
C GLY A 114 7.48 -9.11 -4.82
N LEU A 115 6.40 -8.72 -4.13
CA LEU A 115 5.71 -9.59 -3.16
C LEU A 115 5.15 -10.86 -3.84
N THR A 116 4.49 -10.70 -4.98
CA THR A 116 3.93 -11.82 -5.75
C THR A 116 5.02 -12.81 -6.19
N ARG A 117 6.16 -12.30 -6.65
CA ARG A 117 7.32 -13.12 -7.05
C ARG A 117 7.92 -13.88 -5.87
N TYR A 118 8.03 -13.22 -4.72
CA TYR A 118 8.50 -13.86 -3.49
C TYR A 118 7.58 -15.02 -3.08
N GLU A 119 6.26 -14.80 -3.09
CA GLU A 119 5.26 -15.84 -2.81
C GLU A 119 5.35 -17.03 -3.79
N ASN A 120 5.71 -16.76 -5.05
CA ASN A 120 5.94 -17.78 -6.08
C ASN A 120 7.33 -18.43 -6.02
N GLY A 121 8.20 -18.02 -5.09
CA GLY A 121 9.56 -18.55 -4.91
C GLY A 121 10.64 -17.92 -5.81
N ASP A 122 10.31 -16.88 -6.58
CA ASP A 122 11.28 -16.09 -7.35
C ASP A 122 11.91 -15.00 -6.47
N ILE A 123 12.89 -15.41 -5.67
CA ILE A 123 13.57 -14.52 -4.70
C ILE A 123 14.37 -13.41 -5.39
N GLU A 124 15.07 -13.73 -6.48
CA GLU A 124 15.89 -12.74 -7.19
C GLU A 124 15.01 -11.71 -7.90
N GLY A 125 13.95 -12.14 -8.59
CA GLY A 125 13.00 -11.22 -9.21
C GLY A 125 12.22 -10.37 -8.20
N ALA A 126 11.94 -10.92 -7.01
CA ALA A 126 11.36 -10.17 -5.90
C ALA A 126 12.30 -9.08 -5.39
N LYS A 127 13.58 -9.42 -5.20
CA LYS A 127 14.61 -8.48 -4.76
C LYS A 127 14.76 -7.32 -5.74
N ASP A 128 14.91 -7.62 -7.03
CA ASP A 128 15.05 -6.60 -8.09
C ASP A 128 13.88 -5.62 -8.08
N ASP A 129 12.66 -6.11 -7.90
CA ASP A 129 11.46 -5.28 -7.88
C ASP A 129 11.33 -4.44 -6.60
N LEU A 130 11.61 -5.01 -5.43
CA LEU A 130 11.52 -4.29 -4.16
C LEU A 130 12.61 -3.21 -4.04
N GLU A 131 13.84 -3.49 -4.47
CA GLU A 131 14.93 -2.49 -4.49
C GLU A 131 14.61 -1.34 -5.46
N TRP A 132 14.06 -1.68 -6.63
CA TRP A 132 13.66 -0.66 -7.59
C TRP A 132 12.50 0.19 -7.04
N ALA A 133 11.49 -0.44 -6.44
CA ALA A 133 10.32 0.24 -5.88
C ALA A 133 10.71 1.22 -4.78
N GLU A 134 11.54 0.77 -3.84
CA GLU A 134 12.08 1.61 -2.78
C GLU A 134 12.84 2.81 -3.34
N LEU A 135 13.81 2.60 -4.23
CA LEU A 135 14.60 3.68 -4.83
C LEU A 135 13.70 4.69 -5.55
N ARG A 136 12.72 4.20 -6.31
CA ARG A 136 11.79 5.06 -7.03
C ARG A 136 10.93 5.87 -6.08
N LEU A 137 10.28 5.23 -5.10
CA LEU A 137 9.38 5.88 -4.16
C LEU A 137 10.12 6.86 -3.25
N LYS A 138 11.36 6.56 -2.87
CA LYS A 138 12.25 7.52 -2.19
C LYS A 138 12.49 8.78 -3.02
N SER A 139 12.55 8.67 -4.34
CA SER A 139 12.77 9.80 -5.24
C SER A 139 11.53 10.62 -5.55
N VAL A 140 10.35 10.00 -5.66
CA VAL A 140 9.13 10.67 -6.18
C VAL A 140 8.05 10.87 -5.13
N ALA A 141 8.11 10.14 -4.02
CA ALA A 141 7.10 10.13 -2.97
C ALA A 141 7.74 9.87 -1.61
N LYS A 142 8.84 10.57 -1.32
CA LYS A 142 9.61 10.39 -0.09
C LYS A 142 8.70 10.55 1.14
N ALA A 143 8.85 9.62 2.09
CA ALA A 143 8.08 9.56 3.32
C ALA A 143 6.54 9.51 3.14
N SER A 144 6.08 9.18 1.93
CA SER A 144 4.70 8.76 1.71
C SER A 144 4.47 7.36 2.24
N ARG A 145 3.21 6.99 2.43
CA ARG A 145 2.81 5.63 2.81
C ARG A 145 3.40 4.55 1.90
N ASP A 146 3.49 4.80 0.59
CA ASP A 146 4.06 3.83 -0.35
C ASP A 146 5.57 3.67 -0.14
N HIS A 147 6.29 4.77 0.09
CA HIS A 147 7.71 4.73 0.42
C HIS A 147 7.96 3.98 1.74
N ASP A 148 7.17 4.27 2.76
CA ASP A 148 7.24 3.60 4.06
C ASP A 148 7.04 2.09 3.92
N LEU A 149 5.99 1.67 3.19
CA LEU A 149 5.73 0.27 2.91
C LEU A 149 6.87 -0.38 2.12
N SER A 150 7.47 0.32 1.16
CA SER A 150 8.60 -0.22 0.38
C SER A 150 9.82 -0.52 1.23
N LEU A 151 10.13 0.33 2.22
CA LEU A 151 11.21 0.09 3.19
C LEU A 151 10.91 -1.14 4.05
N LEU A 152 9.68 -1.25 4.57
CA LEU A 152 9.25 -2.38 5.39
C LEU A 152 9.31 -3.70 4.61
N ASN A 153 8.78 -3.72 3.39
CA ASN A 153 8.77 -4.90 2.52
C ASN A 153 10.19 -5.33 2.14
N ARG A 154 11.07 -4.38 1.79
CA ARG A 154 12.47 -4.67 1.50
C ARG A 154 13.20 -5.24 2.72
N ALA A 155 13.00 -4.65 3.89
CA ALA A 155 13.60 -5.16 5.13
C ALA A 155 13.09 -6.58 5.44
N ALA A 156 11.79 -6.84 5.27
CA ALA A 156 11.20 -8.17 5.46
C ALA A 156 11.79 -9.21 4.50
N LEU A 157 11.98 -8.88 3.22
CA LEU A 157 12.65 -9.77 2.26
C LEU A 157 14.08 -10.09 2.72
N LEU A 158 14.85 -9.07 3.12
CA LEU A 158 16.23 -9.27 3.58
C LEU A 158 16.29 -10.15 4.83
N MET A 159 15.31 -10.04 5.74
CA MET A 159 15.18 -10.94 6.88
C MET A 159 14.92 -12.38 6.41
N ALA A 160 13.96 -12.57 5.50
CA ALA A 160 13.62 -13.88 4.96
C ALA A 160 14.77 -14.55 4.19
N THR A 161 15.65 -13.76 3.56
CA THR A 161 16.82 -14.25 2.82
C THR A 161 18.10 -14.31 3.66
N ASN A 162 17.99 -14.31 4.99
CA ASN A 162 19.12 -14.41 5.92
C ASN A 162 20.17 -13.28 5.77
N ALA A 163 19.72 -12.05 5.49
CA ALA A 163 20.52 -10.84 5.41
C ALA A 163 20.13 -9.79 6.48
N PRO A 164 20.12 -10.15 7.78
CA PRO A 164 19.57 -9.29 8.85
C PRO A 164 20.33 -7.96 9.03
N LEU A 165 21.65 -7.94 8.81
CA LEU A 165 22.44 -6.71 8.87
C LEU A 165 22.06 -5.72 7.76
N MET A 166 21.69 -6.22 6.58
CA MET A 166 21.18 -5.37 5.50
C MET A 166 19.77 -4.87 5.84
N ALA A 167 18.92 -5.72 6.41
CA ALA A 167 17.60 -5.31 6.89
C ALA A 167 17.68 -4.20 7.96
N LEU A 168 18.66 -4.29 8.88
CA LEU A 168 18.92 -3.26 9.89
C LEU A 168 19.23 -1.90 9.24
N ASN A 169 20.05 -1.92 8.19
CA ASN A 169 20.39 -0.72 7.45
C ASN A 169 19.14 -0.10 6.80
N VAL A 170 18.27 -0.90 6.19
CA VAL A 170 16.99 -0.42 5.64
C VAL A 170 16.09 0.17 6.72
N TYR A 171 15.93 -0.50 7.87
CA TYR A 171 15.17 0.05 9.00
C TYR A 171 15.77 1.32 9.59
N SER A 172 17.06 1.60 9.38
CA SER A 172 17.71 2.82 9.85
C SER A 172 17.33 4.05 9.03
N GLU A 173 16.85 3.86 7.79
CA GLU A 173 16.32 4.93 6.95
C GLU A 173 15.02 5.51 7.52
N ILE A 174 14.28 4.73 8.32
CA ILE A 174 13.08 5.18 9.04
C ILE A 174 13.52 5.87 10.34
N THR A 175 13.79 7.18 10.25
CA THR A 175 14.23 7.98 11.39
C THR A 175 13.07 8.39 12.30
N ARG A 176 13.34 8.53 13.61
CA ARG A 176 12.34 8.93 14.61
C ARG A 176 11.86 10.37 14.44
N ASP A 177 12.76 11.23 14.00
CA ASP A 177 12.50 12.66 13.75
C ASP A 177 12.26 12.93 12.25
N GLY A 178 11.99 11.88 11.48
CA GLY A 178 11.78 11.94 10.05
C GLY A 178 10.34 12.31 9.66
N GLU A 179 10.12 12.40 8.36
CA GLU A 179 8.83 12.72 7.75
C GLU A 179 7.90 11.49 7.63
N HIS A 180 8.33 10.34 8.13
CA HIS A 180 7.60 9.08 8.07
C HIS A 180 6.34 9.09 8.94
N ALA A 181 5.36 8.26 8.58
CA ALA A 181 4.15 8.14 9.38
C ALA A 181 4.46 7.62 10.79
N HIS A 182 3.71 8.08 11.79
CA HIS A 182 3.96 7.72 13.20
C HIS A 182 3.86 6.21 13.42
N GLU A 183 2.94 5.55 12.74
CA GLU A 183 2.80 4.10 12.75
C GLU A 183 4.03 3.39 12.15
N THR A 184 4.61 3.90 11.07
CA THR A 184 5.84 3.37 10.46
C THR A 184 7.01 3.49 11.42
N ILE A 185 7.15 4.66 12.07
CA ILE A 185 8.18 4.93 13.08
C ILE A 185 8.00 4.01 14.30
N ALA A 186 6.77 3.68 14.67
CA ALA A 186 6.48 2.79 15.80
C ALA A 186 6.77 1.32 15.47
N ILE A 187 6.59 0.89 14.22
CA ILE A 187 6.81 -0.50 13.79
C ILE A 187 8.29 -0.79 13.51
N SER A 188 9.05 0.18 12.99
CA SER A 188 10.45 -0.04 12.59
C SER A 188 11.38 -0.54 13.72
N PRO A 189 11.23 -0.15 15.01
CA PRO A 189 12.02 -0.69 16.10
C PRO A 189 11.65 -2.12 16.46
N LEU A 190 10.39 -2.55 16.26
CA LEU A 190 9.99 -3.95 16.51
C LEU A 190 10.68 -4.88 15.50
N GLY A 191 10.67 -4.51 14.22
CA GLY A 191 11.44 -5.23 13.20
C GLY A 191 12.95 -5.21 13.44
N ARG A 192 13.46 -4.18 14.14
CA ARG A 192 14.86 -4.06 14.56
C ARG A 192 15.21 -4.91 15.78
N GLN A 193 14.33 -4.97 16.77
CA GLN A 193 14.55 -5.64 18.05
C GLN A 193 14.54 -7.16 17.93
N ASP A 194 13.77 -7.71 16.98
CA ASP A 194 13.78 -9.13 16.61
C ASP A 194 15.20 -9.64 16.29
N GLN A 195 16.11 -8.75 15.85
CA GLN A 195 17.50 -9.08 15.58
C GLN A 195 18.40 -9.13 16.84
N SER A 196 17.98 -8.49 17.92
CA SER A 196 18.79 -8.30 19.14
C SER A 196 18.52 -9.36 20.22
N LEU A 197 17.42 -10.09 20.10
CA LEU A 197 16.98 -11.10 21.06
C LEU A 197 16.70 -12.42 20.33
N ASP A 198 17.76 -13.20 20.15
CA ASP A 198 17.74 -14.67 20.25
C ASP A 198 16.71 -15.43 19.38
N GLY A 199 17.13 -15.91 18.20
CA GLY A 199 16.76 -17.24 17.65
C GLY A 199 15.29 -17.67 17.48
N SER A 200 14.28 -16.90 17.86
CA SER A 200 12.88 -17.24 17.69
C SER A 200 12.25 -16.32 16.65
N MET A 201 12.06 -16.83 15.43
CA MET A 201 11.15 -16.20 14.46
C MET A 201 9.79 -15.98 15.12
N PHE A 202 9.22 -14.80 14.95
CA PHE A 202 7.78 -14.65 15.06
C PHE A 202 7.14 -15.56 14.00
N ASP A 203 6.51 -16.63 14.45
CA ASP A 203 5.61 -17.43 13.65
C ASP A 203 4.43 -16.52 13.29
N ALA A 204 4.45 -15.95 12.08
CA ALA A 204 3.34 -15.19 11.52
C ALA A 204 2.20 -16.14 11.11
N ALA A 205 1.81 -17.03 12.00
CA ALA A 205 0.53 -17.72 11.96
C ALA A 205 -0.52 -16.75 12.51
N VAL A 206 -1.05 -15.90 11.63
CA VAL A 206 -2.46 -15.48 11.78
C VAL A 206 -3.25 -16.78 11.85
N SER A 207 -3.85 -17.05 13.01
CA SER A 207 -4.61 -18.26 13.29
C SER A 207 -5.68 -18.48 12.22
N MET A 208 -5.39 -19.33 11.22
CA MET A 208 -6.39 -20.10 10.52
C MET A 208 -6.52 -21.42 11.27
N GLU A 209 -7.41 -21.45 12.26
CA GLU A 209 -7.94 -22.71 12.76
C GLU A 209 -8.67 -23.41 11.61
N CYS A 210 -8.01 -24.40 10.99
CA CYS A 210 -8.68 -25.43 10.22
C CYS A 210 -9.19 -26.49 11.21
N PRO A 211 -10.51 -26.74 11.32
CA PRO A 211 -11.00 -27.85 12.11
C PRO A 211 -10.72 -29.15 11.34
N SER A 212 -9.73 -29.92 11.79
CA SER A 212 -9.56 -31.30 11.36
C SER A 212 -10.18 -32.23 12.40
N GLN A 213 -10.99 -33.13 11.86
CA GLN A 213 -11.76 -34.18 12.50
C GLN A 213 -10.88 -35.11 13.35
N GLN A 214 -11.36 -35.45 14.54
CA GLN A 214 -11.44 -36.82 15.08
C GLN A 214 -12.41 -36.87 16.25
#